data_AF-A0A5D2HQM3-F1
#
_entry.id   AF-A0A5D2HQM3-F1
#
_cell.length_a   1.000
_cell.length_b   1.000
_cell.length_c   1.000
_cell.angle_alpha   90.00
_cell.angle_beta   90.00
_cell.angle_gamma   90.00
#
_symmetry.space_group_name_H-M   'P 1'
#
loop_
_entity.id
_entity.type
_entity.pdbx_description
1 polymer ?
#
loop_
_entity_poly.entity_id
_entity_poly.type
_entity_poly.pdbx_seq_one_letter_code
_entity_poly.pdbx_strand_id
1 'polypeptide(L)'
;MQVSIVSQYLKGFLHGQTDKQLFKKNVLIVTYEDVKPYIDRIVSGETSDILLTKPITGFFLSVGTSGGQPKLMPVIAQVAKKWELFRGLYESHVIK
;
A
#
# COMPACT_ATOMS: atom_id res chain seq x y z
N MET A 1 -2.40 -14.75 -2.16
CA MET A 1 -2.34 -13.28 -2.31
C MET A 1 -3.75 -12.82 -2.69
N GLN A 2 -4.48 -12.19 -1.78
CA GLN A 2 -5.84 -11.72 -2.06
C GLN A 2 -5.73 -10.41 -2.85
N VAL A 3 -6.13 -10.43 -4.12
CA VAL A 3 -6.10 -9.23 -4.98
C VAL A 3 -7.35 -8.41 -4.70
N SER A 4 -7.16 -7.11 -4.44
CA SER A 4 -8.25 -6.16 -4.18
C SER A 4 -8.91 -5.73 -5.49
N ILE A 5 -9.90 -6.49 -5.97
CA ILE A 5 -10.60 -6.18 -7.25
C ILE A 5 -11.54 -4.98 -7.20
N VAL A 6 -11.81 -4.46 -5.99
CA VAL A 6 -12.78 -3.37 -5.79
C VAL A 6 -12.11 -2.00 -5.80
N SER A 7 -10.77 -1.92 -5.68
CA SER A 7 -10.12 -0.62 -5.60
C SER A 7 -10.19 0.13 -6.93
N GLN A 8 -10.33 1.46 -6.86
CA GLN A 8 -10.41 2.33 -8.04
C GLN A 8 -9.21 2.10 -8.97
N TYR A 9 -8.01 1.98 -8.39
CA TYR A 9 -6.77 1.73 -9.12
C TYR A 9 -6.83 0.44 -9.97
N LEU A 10 -7.15 -0.70 -9.36
CA LEU A 10 -7.15 -1.98 -10.09
C LEU A 10 -8.36 -2.14 -11.02
N LYS A 11 -9.47 -1.45 -10.74
CA LYS A 11 -10.67 -1.50 -11.58
C LYS A 11 -10.40 -1.05 -13.02
N GLY A 12 -9.52 -0.06 -13.21
CA GLY A 12 -9.11 0.42 -14.54
C GLY A 12 -8.33 -0.59 -15.39
N PHE A 13 -7.71 -1.59 -14.77
CA PHE A 13 -6.86 -2.57 -15.48
C PHE A 13 -7.49 -3.97 -15.57
N LEU A 14 -8.28 -4.35 -14.56
CA LEU A 14 -8.75 -5.72 -14.38
C LEU A 14 -10.26 -5.90 -14.54
N HIS A 15 -11.05 -4.82 -14.50
CA HIS A 15 -12.51 -4.88 -14.62
C HIS A 15 -13.17 -5.94 -13.71
N GLY A 16 -12.64 -6.13 -12.49
CA GLY A 16 -13.16 -7.11 -11.53
C GLY A 16 -12.59 -8.53 -11.63
N GLN A 17 -11.71 -8.80 -12.58
CA GLN A 17 -11.09 -10.13 -12.77
C GLN A 17 -9.87 -10.32 -11.84
N THR A 18 -9.67 -11.55 -11.36
CA THR A 18 -8.54 -11.93 -10.49
C THR A 18 -7.52 -12.83 -11.16
N ASP A 19 -7.60 -13.02 -12.49
CA ASP A 19 -6.70 -13.91 -13.21
C ASP A 19 -5.24 -13.40 -13.18
N LYS A 20 -4.31 -14.31 -12.93
CA LYS A 20 -2.89 -13.98 -12.77
C LYS A 20 -2.25 -13.55 -14.09
N GLN A 21 -2.63 -14.14 -15.22
CA GLN A 21 -2.07 -13.78 -16.52
C GLN A 21 -2.61 -12.42 -16.96
N LEU A 22 -3.90 -12.15 -16.70
CA LEU A 22 -4.50 -10.84 -16.90
C LEU A 22 -3.80 -9.77 -16.06
N PHE A 23 -3.52 -10.05 -14.78
CA PHE A 23 -2.76 -9.13 -13.93
C PHE A 23 -1.40 -8.78 -14.54
N LYS A 24 -0.62 -9.80 -14.93
CA LYS A 24 0.70 -9.58 -15.54
C LYS A 24 0.64 -8.81 -16.85
N LYS A 25 -0.41 -9.01 -17.64
CA LYS A 25 -0.59 -8.36 -18.94
C LYS A 25 -1.07 -6.92 -18.81
N ASN A 26 -1.96 -6.64 -17.86
CA ASN A 26 -2.71 -5.38 -17.83
C ASN A 26 -2.25 -4.42 -16.73
N VAL A 27 -1.73 -4.90 -15.60
CA VAL A 27 -1.30 -4.02 -14.51
C VAL A 27 0.14 -3.61 -14.75
N LEU A 28 0.36 -2.30 -14.84
CA LEU A 28 1.66 -1.72 -15.11
C LEU A 28 2.60 -1.86 -13.91
N ILE A 29 3.89 -2.00 -14.20
CA ILE A 29 4.96 -1.80 -13.21
C ILE A 29 5.11 -0.28 -13.03
N VAL A 30 4.93 0.19 -11.80
CA VAL A 30 4.87 1.62 -11.48
C VAL A 30 5.91 2.02 -10.44
N THR A 31 6.24 3.30 -10.43
CA THR A 31 7.07 3.97 -9.43
C THR A 31 6.21 4.60 -8.32
N TYR A 32 6.84 5.21 -7.32
CA TYR A 32 6.10 5.91 -6.27
C TYR A 32 5.37 7.13 -6.84
N GLU A 33 5.99 7.80 -7.81
CA GLU A 33 5.52 9.02 -8.44
C GLU A 33 4.19 8.78 -9.18
N ASP A 34 4.01 7.60 -9.78
CA ASP A 34 2.78 7.20 -10.46
C ASP A 34 1.61 6.97 -9.49
N VAL A 35 1.91 6.52 -8.26
CA VAL A 35 0.88 6.23 -7.24
C VAL A 35 0.67 7.36 -6.24
N LYS A 36 1.61 8.31 -6.16
CA LYS A 36 1.57 9.45 -5.24
C LYS A 36 0.26 10.26 -5.32
N PRO A 37 -0.33 10.54 -6.50
CA PRO A 37 -1.59 11.29 -6.56
C PRO A 37 -2.76 10.62 -5.81
N TYR A 38 -2.80 9.29 -5.78
CA TYR A 38 -3.81 8.55 -5.03
C TYR A 38 -3.54 8.61 -3.52
N ILE A 39 -2.26 8.56 -3.11
CA ILE A 39 -1.85 8.70 -1.71
C ILE A 39 -2.20 10.11 -1.21
N ASP A 40 -1.90 11.14 -1.98
CA ASP A 40 -2.20 12.54 -1.64
C ASP A 40 -3.71 12.76 -1.46
N ARG A 41 -4.56 12.15 -2.29
CA ARG A 41 -6.03 12.17 -2.15
C ARG A 41 -6.51 11.54 -0.85
N ILE A 42 -5.92 10.40 -0.46
CA ILE A 42 -6.22 9.73 0.82
C ILE A 42 -5.79 10.60 1.99
N VAL A 43 -4.60 11.19 1.94
CA VAL A 43 -4.10 12.12 2.98
C VAL A 43 -5.03 13.34 3.10
N SER A 44 -5.61 13.78 1.99
CA SER A 44 -6.60 14.86 1.95
C SER A 44 -7.99 14.46 2.46
N GLY A 45 -8.20 13.20 2.86
CA GLY A 45 -9.43 12.71 3.50
C GLY A 45 -10.32 11.84 2.62
N GLU A 46 -9.92 11.50 1.39
CA GLU A 46 -10.68 10.55 0.57
C GLU A 46 -10.54 9.11 1.09
N THR A 47 -11.54 8.25 0.85
CA THR A 47 -11.56 6.89 1.38
C THR A 47 -10.43 6.03 0.82
N SER A 48 -10.03 5.01 1.58
CA SER A 48 -8.94 4.10 1.18
C SER A 48 -9.24 3.32 -0.10
N ASP A 49 -10.51 3.19 -0.50
CA ASP A 49 -10.99 2.39 -1.63
C ASP A 49 -10.37 2.78 -2.97
N ILE A 50 -9.73 3.94 -3.04
CA ILE A 50 -8.92 4.36 -4.18
C ILE A 50 -7.81 3.34 -4.47
N LEU A 51 -7.10 2.88 -3.43
CA LEU A 51 -5.96 1.95 -3.53
C LEU A 51 -6.22 0.60 -2.88
N LEU A 52 -6.95 0.58 -1.76
CA LEU A 52 -7.05 -0.54 -0.83
C LEU A 52 -8.50 -0.76 -0.40
N THR A 53 -8.96 -2.02 -0.38
CA THR A 53 -10.27 -2.40 0.15
C THR A 53 -10.41 -2.36 1.67
N LYS A 54 -9.33 -2.03 2.38
CA LYS A 54 -9.30 -1.99 3.85
C LYS A 54 -8.94 -0.57 4.30
N PRO A 55 -9.55 -0.09 5.40
CA PRO A 55 -9.22 1.21 5.97
C PRO A 55 -7.73 1.32 6.27
N ILE A 56 -7.17 2.49 5.93
CA ILE A 56 -5.80 2.85 6.28
C ILE A 56 -5.78 3.32 7.73
N THR A 57 -4.92 2.71 8.55
CA THR A 57 -4.75 3.03 9.97
C THR A 57 -3.62 4.03 10.21
N GLY A 58 -2.85 4.35 9.17
CA GLY A 58 -1.74 5.30 9.22
C GLY A 58 -0.79 5.12 8.03
N PHE A 59 0.36 5.80 8.10
CA PHE A 59 1.40 5.74 7.07
C PHE A 59 2.75 5.42 7.68
N PHE A 60 3.52 4.56 7.02
CA PHE A 60 4.95 4.45 7.28
C PHE A 60 5.71 5.48 6.44
N LEU A 61 6.77 6.02 7.02
CA LEU A 61 7.70 6.91 6.33
C LEU A 61 8.87 6.08 5.81
N SER A 62 9.04 6.05 4.50
CA SER A 62 10.24 5.49 3.89
C SER A 62 11.43 6.41 4.15
N VAL A 63 12.62 5.83 4.28
CA VAL A 63 13.89 6.58 4.25
C VAL A 63 14.14 7.23 2.88
N GLY A 64 13.55 6.69 1.82
CA GLY A 64 13.58 7.31 0.49
C GLY A 64 12.60 8.47 0.37
N THR A 65 12.98 9.49 -0.40
CA THR A 65 12.19 10.72 -0.56
C THR A 65 11.62 10.86 -1.98
N SER A 66 10.57 11.68 -2.10
CA SER A 66 10.01 12.17 -3.36
C SER A 66 9.70 13.65 -3.17
N GLY A 67 10.27 14.53 -4.00
CA GLY A 67 10.13 15.98 -3.83
C GLY A 67 10.69 16.52 -2.50
N GLY A 68 11.73 15.87 -1.95
CA GLY A 68 12.35 16.25 -0.67
C GLY A 68 11.60 15.79 0.59
N GLN A 69 10.43 15.15 0.44
CA GLN A 69 9.65 14.61 1.57
C GLN A 69 9.75 13.08 1.60
N PRO A 70 9.72 12.45 2.79
CA PRO A 70 9.66 10.99 2.91
C PRO A 70 8.46 10.41 2.15
N LYS A 71 8.66 9.25 1.51
CA LYS A 71 7.56 8.55 0.83
C LYS A 71 6.58 7.99 1.87
N LEU A 72 5.30 8.28 1.70
CA LEU A 72 4.21 7.82 2.56
C LEU A 72 3.71 6.46 2.06
N MET A 73 3.86 5.43 2.88
CA MET A 73 3.41 4.08 2.56
C MET A 73 2.15 3.74 3.37
N PRO A 74 0.97 3.58 2.74
CA PRO A 74 -0.28 3.34 3.46
C PRO A 74 -0.24 2.00 4.22
N VAL A 75 -0.75 2.00 5.45
CA VAL A 75 -0.75 0.84 6.34
C VAL A 75 -2.16 0.45 6.72
N ILE A 76 -2.47 -0.84 6.63
CA ILE A 76 -3.71 -1.43 7.14
C ILE A 76 -3.44 -2.15 8.47
N ALA A 77 -4.47 -2.33 9.30
CA ALA A 77 -4.36 -2.94 10.63
C ALA A 77 -3.58 -4.27 10.65
N GLN A 78 -3.80 -5.13 9.65
CA GLN A 78 -3.10 -6.41 9.53
C GLN A 78 -1.59 -6.26 9.36
N VAL A 79 -1.15 -5.24 8.60
CA VAL A 79 0.27 -4.95 8.37
C VAL A 79 0.87 -4.32 9.61
N ALA A 80 0.17 -3.39 10.28
CA ALA A 80 0.60 -2.80 11.54
C ALA A 80 0.87 -3.86 12.61
N LYS A 81 -0.09 -4.78 12.83
CA LYS A 81 0.05 -5.88 13.79
C LYS A 81 1.25 -6.80 13.50
N LYS A 82 1.49 -7.09 12.21
CA LYS A 82 2.64 -7.91 11.80
C LYS A 82 3.96 -7.18 12.09
N TRP A 83 4.01 -5.88 11.88
CA TRP A 83 5.18 -5.05 12.17
C TRP A 83 5.47 -4.95 13.67
N GLU A 84 4.45 -4.85 14.52
CA GLU A 84 4.59 -4.88 15.97
C GLU A 84 5.20 -6.20 16.43
N LEU A 85 4.70 -7.34 15.92
CA LEU A 85 5.26 -8.65 16.22
C LEU A 85 6.72 -8.77 15.76
N PHE A 86 7.02 -8.34 14.53
CA PHE A 86 8.38 -8.37 13.99
C PHE A 86 9.34 -7.55 14.87
N ARG A 87 8.93 -6.34 15.28
CA ARG A 87 9.73 -5.47 16.14
C ARG A 87 10.04 -6.14 17.48
N GLY A 88 9.02 -6.71 18.13
CA GLY A 88 9.22 -7.42 19.39
C GLY A 88 10.21 -8.59 19.28
N LEU A 89 10.14 -9.36 18.18
CA LEU A 89 11.08 -10.46 17.92
C LEU A 89 12.50 -9.98 17.59
N TYR A 90 12.64 -8.86 16.89
CA TYR A 90 13.93 -8.29 16.53
C TYR A 90 14.62 -7.69 17.76
N GLU A 91 13.91 -6.87 18.52
CA GLU A 91 14.41 -6.24 19.74
C GLU A 91 14.79 -7.29 20.79
N SER A 92 14.05 -8.41 20.90
CA SER A 92 14.40 -9.51 21.80
C SER A 92 15.70 -10.24 21.44
N HIS A 93 16.17 -10.14 20.20
CA HIS A 93 17.43 -10.76 19.74
C HIS A 93 18.61 -9.78 19.72
N VAL A 94 18.34 -8.48 19.59
CA VAL A 94 19.35 -7.40 19.60
C VAL A 94 19.67 -6.96 21.04
N ILE A 95 18.70 -7.04 21.95
CA ILE A 95 18.92 -6.84 23.39
C ILE A 95 19.32 -8.19 24.00
N LYS A 96 20.60 -8.53 23.87
CA LYS A 96 21.30 -9.52 24.72
C LYS A 96 22.53 -8.86 25.31
#